data_AF-A0A962J558-F1
#
_entry.id   AF-A0A962J558-F1
#
_cell.length_a   1.000
_cell.length_b   1.000
_cell.length_c   1.000
_cell.angle_alpha   90.00
_cell.angle_beta   90.00
_cell.angle_gamma   90.00
#
_symmetry.space_group_name_H-M   'P 1'
#
loop_
_entity.id
_entity.type
_entity.pdbx_description
1 polymer ?
#
loop_
_entity_poly.entity_id
_entity_poly.type
_entity_poly.pdbx_seq_one_letter_code
_entity_poly.pdbx_strand_id
1 'polypeptide(L)'
;MMSWFSDILTEIFPLYLISLIGYIAGRFAQIDVKSITTLAIFVISPIVFMISISKLDFTAAAVMAPLLTYGLALVVAAVVVRVSKFYLEERTAYLLALSSGTNNWGYFGIPIAFALFPPEMVAAYIMVGFGMMLFE
;
A
#
# COMPACT_ATOMS: atom_id res chain seq x y z
N MET A 1 -6.93 -7.24 -26.57
CA MET A 1 -6.84 -5.93 -25.88
C MET A 1 -7.90 -5.75 -24.78
N MET A 2 -8.94 -6.60 -24.68
CA MET A 2 -10.01 -6.51 -23.66
C MET A 2 -9.79 -7.36 -22.39
N SER A 3 -8.79 -8.25 -22.35
CA SER A 3 -8.61 -9.21 -21.24
C SER A 3 -8.08 -8.55 -19.96
N TRP A 4 -7.11 -7.63 -20.06
CA TRP A 4 -6.48 -7.06 -18.86
C TRP A 4 -7.44 -6.22 -18.02
N PHE A 5 -8.43 -5.58 -18.64
CA PHE A 5 -9.45 -4.82 -17.92
C PHE A 5 -10.40 -5.74 -17.14
N SER A 6 -10.83 -6.87 -17.75
CA SER A 6 -11.62 -7.87 -17.05
C SER A 6 -10.82 -8.56 -15.93
N ASP A 7 -9.54 -8.81 -16.16
CA ASP A 7 -8.65 -9.41 -15.17
C ASP A 7 -8.53 -8.48 -13.95
N ILE A 8 -8.20 -7.20 -14.15
CA ILE A 8 -8.12 -6.21 -13.07
C ILE A 8 -9.46 -6.07 -12.33
N LEU A 9 -10.59 -6.02 -13.04
CA LEU A 9 -11.92 -5.93 -12.42
C LEU A 9 -12.22 -7.14 -11.54
N THR A 10 -11.85 -8.35 -12.00
CA THR A 10 -12.05 -9.59 -11.24
C THR A 10 -11.21 -9.59 -9.97
N GLU A 11 -10.01 -9.01 -10.02
CA GLU A 11 -9.06 -8.96 -8.90
C GLU A 11 -9.40 -7.89 -7.86
N ILE A 12 -9.97 -6.75 -8.26
CA ILE A 12 -10.45 -5.73 -7.32
C ILE A 12 -11.84 -6.03 -6.77
N PHE A 13 -12.62 -6.90 -7.42
CA PHE A 13 -13.99 -7.22 -7.01
C PHE A 13 -14.10 -7.76 -5.57
N PRO A 14 -13.25 -8.69 -5.10
CA PRO A 14 -13.24 -9.14 -3.71
C PRO A 14 -13.09 -8.00 -2.70
N LEU A 15 -12.32 -6.96 -3.02
CA LEU A 15 -12.12 -5.81 -2.13
C LEU A 15 -13.40 -4.98 -1.97
N TYR A 16 -14.11 -4.74 -3.08
CA TYR A 16 -15.40 -4.06 -3.03
C TYR A 16 -16.43 -4.90 -2.26
N LEU A 17 -16.39 -6.22 -2.43
CA LEU A 17 -17.28 -7.12 -1.71
C LEU A 17 -17.02 -7.08 -0.20
N ILE A 18 -15.75 -7.17 0.23
CA ILE A 18 -15.36 -7.06 1.65
C ILE A 18 -15.76 -5.69 2.21
N SER A 19 -15.53 -4.61 1.44
CA SER A 19 -15.92 -3.25 1.84
C SER A 19 -17.44 -3.11 2.01
N LEU A 20 -18.22 -3.70 1.11
CA LEU A 20 -19.67 -3.71 1.17
C LEU A 20 -20.18 -4.52 2.37
N ILE A 21 -19.60 -5.70 2.62
CA ILE A 21 -19.92 -6.52 3.79
C ILE A 21 -19.63 -5.75 5.07
N GLY A 22 -18.46 -5.11 5.17
CA GLY A 22 -18.09 -4.27 6.31
C GLY A 22 -19.05 -3.10 6.52
N TYR A 23 -19.49 -2.45 5.45
CA TYR A 23 -20.49 -1.37 5.50
C TYR A 23 -21.84 -1.88 6.04
N ILE A 24 -22.37 -2.97 5.48
CA ILE A 24 -23.63 -3.58 5.91
C ILE A 24 -23.51 -4.02 7.37
N ALA A 25 -22.44 -4.73 7.73
CA ALA A 25 -22.21 -5.20 9.10
C ALA A 25 -22.11 -4.03 10.10
N GLY A 26 -21.38 -2.97 9.76
CA GLY A 26 -21.32 -1.75 10.57
C GLY A 26 -22.69 -1.07 10.73
N ARG A 27 -23.52 -1.08 9.68
CA ARG A 27 -24.85 -0.46 9.70
C ARG A 27 -25.89 -1.25 10.50
N PHE A 28 -25.87 -2.58 10.40
CA PHE A 28 -26.93 -3.43 10.96
C PHE A 28 -26.54 -4.14 12.26
N ALA A 29 -25.25 -4.39 12.52
CA ALA A 29 -24.80 -5.18 13.67
C ALA A 29 -24.15 -4.34 14.79
N GLN A 30 -24.32 -3.00 14.78
CA GLN A 30 -23.75 -2.06 15.77
C GLN A 30 -22.27 -2.32 16.08
N ILE A 31 -21.50 -2.67 15.05
CA ILE A 31 -20.09 -3.03 15.21
C ILE A 31 -19.28 -1.80 15.61
N ASP A 32 -18.48 -1.93 16.67
CA ASP A 32 -17.51 -0.90 17.04
C ASP A 32 -16.33 -0.89 16.06
N VAL A 33 -16.49 -0.09 15.02
CA VAL A 33 -15.48 0.14 13.98
C VAL A 33 -14.16 0.60 14.58
N LYS A 34 -14.17 1.40 15.66
CA LYS A 34 -12.96 1.95 16.26
C LYS A 34 -12.11 0.83 16.87
N SER A 35 -12.72 -0.07 17.62
CA SER A 35 -12.01 -1.21 18.22
C SER A 35 -11.44 -2.16 17.17
N ILE A 36 -12.21 -2.47 16.12
CA ILE A 36 -11.73 -3.33 15.02
C ILE A 36 -10.55 -2.69 14.29
N THR A 37 -10.67 -1.43 13.91
CA THR A 37 -9.58 -0.71 13.23
C THR A 37 -8.35 -0.61 14.13
N THR A 38 -8.52 -0.33 15.43
CA THR A 38 -7.40 -0.28 16.37
C THR A 38 -6.68 -1.63 16.45
N LEU A 39 -7.42 -2.73 16.56
CA LEU A 39 -6.85 -4.08 16.55
C LEU A 39 -6.13 -4.39 15.23
N ALA A 40 -6.75 -4.05 14.10
CA ALA A 40 -6.19 -4.29 12.77
C ALA A 40 -4.88 -3.54 12.55
N ILE A 41 -4.84 -2.26 12.91
CA ILE A 41 -3.68 -1.37 12.72
C ILE A 41 -2.56 -1.70 13.70
N PHE A 42 -2.86 -1.82 14.99
CA PHE A 42 -1.83 -1.89 16.03
C PHE A 42 -1.42 -3.31 16.43
N VAL A 43 -2.21 -4.33 16.07
CA VAL A 43 -1.92 -5.72 16.43
C VAL A 43 -1.74 -6.58 15.19
N ILE A 44 -2.75 -6.64 14.32
CA ILE A 44 -2.72 -7.55 13.18
C ILE A 44 -1.64 -7.14 12.16
N SER A 45 -1.59 -5.86 11.79
CA SER A 45 -0.61 -5.38 10.81
C SER A 45 0.86 -5.63 11.23
N PRO A 46 1.30 -5.29 12.47
CA PRO A 46 2.65 -5.63 12.94
C PRO A 46 2.95 -7.14 12.95
N ILE A 47 1.97 -7.97 13.31
CA ILE A 47 2.13 -9.43 13.33
C ILE A 47 2.31 -9.97 11.92
N VAL A 48 1.40 -9.62 11.01
CA VAL A 48 1.47 -10.04 9.59
C VAL A 48 2.79 -9.60 8.97
N PHE A 49 3.22 -8.38 9.30
CA PHE A 49 4.49 -7.85 8.88
C PHE A 49 5.68 -8.67 9.39
N MET A 50 5.74 -8.98 10.69
CA MET A 50 6.80 -9.83 11.26
C MET A 50 6.83 -11.23 10.66
N ILE A 51 5.65 -11.84 10.44
CA ILE A 51 5.52 -13.15 9.78
C ILE A 51 5.99 -13.10 8.32
N SER A 52 5.78 -11.97 7.65
CA SER A 52 6.18 -11.83 6.25
C SER A 52 7.69 -11.66 6.12
N ILE A 53 8.31 -10.88 7.02
CA ILE A 53 9.76 -10.71 7.08
C ILE A 53 10.45 -12.02 7.47
N SER A 54 9.87 -12.81 8.38
CA SER A 54 10.49 -14.08 8.80
C SER A 54 10.53 -15.14 7.69
N LYS A 55 9.71 -14.98 6.65
CA LYS A 55 9.68 -15.84 5.46
C LYS A 55 10.56 -15.33 4.32
N LEU A 56 11.19 -14.17 4.49
CA LEU A 56 11.99 -13.55 3.45
C LEU A 56 13.43 -14.06 3.49
N ASP A 57 13.94 -14.48 2.34
CA ASP A 57 15.37 -14.67 2.15
C ASP A 57 16.07 -13.33 1.97
N PHE A 58 16.89 -12.96 2.96
CA PHE A 58 17.68 -11.72 2.94
C PHE A 58 18.85 -11.79 1.96
N THR A 59 18.51 -11.73 0.68
CA THR A 59 19.48 -11.55 -0.41
C THR A 59 19.86 -10.08 -0.54
N ALA A 60 21.01 -9.79 -1.17
CA ALA A 60 21.40 -8.42 -1.48
C ALA A 60 20.32 -7.68 -2.30
N ALA A 61 19.66 -8.38 -3.23
CA ALA A 61 18.56 -7.83 -4.01
C ALA A 61 17.35 -7.44 -3.13
N ALA A 62 16.99 -8.27 -2.16
CA ALA A 62 15.88 -8.00 -1.24
C ALA A 62 16.13 -6.75 -0.38
N VAL A 63 17.37 -6.53 0.06
CA VAL A 63 17.75 -5.32 0.82
C VAL A 63 17.82 -4.08 -0.08
N MET A 64 18.20 -4.23 -1.36
CA MET A 64 18.22 -3.12 -2.31
C MET A 64 16.81 -2.66 -2.73
N ALA A 65 15.82 -3.53 -2.72
CA ALA A 65 14.44 -3.21 -3.13
C ALA A 65 13.82 -1.99 -2.41
N PRO A 66 13.84 -1.89 -1.06
CA PRO A 66 13.34 -0.69 -0.37
C PRO A 66 14.18 0.55 -0.67
N LEU A 67 15.49 0.43 -0.84
CA LEU A 67 16.36 1.58 -1.16
C LEU A 67 16.05 2.15 -2.56
N LEU A 68 15.80 1.27 -3.52
CA LEU A 68 15.43 1.65 -4.89
C LEU A 68 14.08 2.37 -4.91
N THR A 69 13.09 1.83 -4.22
CA THR A 69 11.73 2.42 -4.20
C THR A 69 11.66 3.72 -3.42
N TYR A 70 12.39 3.81 -2.29
CA TYR A 70 12.61 5.08 -1.59
C TYR A 70 13.28 6.12 -2.51
N GLY A 71 14.36 5.74 -3.18
CA GLY A 71 15.06 6.62 -4.12
C GLY A 71 14.18 7.09 -5.28
N LEU A 72 13.36 6.19 -5.84
CA LEU A 72 12.38 6.54 -6.87
C LEU A 72 11.32 7.51 -6.34
N ALA A 73 10.80 7.28 -5.13
CA ALA A 73 9.83 8.17 -4.51
C ALA A 73 10.40 9.58 -4.30
N LEU A 74 11.67 9.70 -3.86
CA LEU A 74 12.36 10.99 -3.76
C LEU A 74 12.48 11.70 -5.11
N VAL A 75 12.87 10.97 -6.17
CA VAL A 75 12.97 11.54 -7.52
C VAL A 75 11.61 12.02 -8.00
N VAL A 76 10.56 11.21 -7.85
CA VAL A 76 9.19 11.58 -8.23
C VAL A 76 8.73 12.80 -7.46
N ALA A 77 8.90 12.83 -6.14
CA ALA A 77 8.53 13.97 -5.31
C ALA A 77 9.27 15.25 -5.74
N ALA A 78 10.57 15.17 -6.02
CA ALA A 78 11.35 16.31 -6.50
C ALA A 78 10.83 16.83 -7.85
N VAL A 79 10.50 15.93 -8.79
CA VAL A 79 9.88 16.29 -10.07
C VAL A 79 8.51 16.93 -9.86
N VAL A 80 7.68 16.35 -9.00
CA VAL A 80 6.33 16.86 -8.69
C VAL A 80 6.41 18.26 -8.08
N VAL A 81 7.29 18.52 -7.12
CA VAL A 81 7.51 19.88 -6.58
C VAL A 81 7.93 20.82 -7.72
N ARG A 82 8.91 20.42 -8.52
CA ARG A 82 9.49 21.28 -9.56
C ARG A 82 8.47 21.70 -10.61
N VAL A 83 7.56 20.79 -10.97
CA VAL A 83 6.49 21.02 -11.95
C VAL A 83 5.31 21.75 -11.32
N SER A 84 4.87 21.35 -10.14
CA SER A 84 3.68 21.94 -9.50
C SER A 84 3.88 23.40 -9.08
N LYS A 85 5.11 23.79 -8.72
CA LYS A 85 5.45 25.19 -8.43
C LYS A 85 5.26 26.16 -9.61
N PHE A 86 5.09 25.68 -10.85
CA PHE A 86 4.78 26.56 -11.98
C PHE A 86 3.35 27.10 -11.96
N TYR A 87 2.41 26.41 -11.31
CA TYR A 87 0.98 26.72 -11.38
C TYR A 87 0.27 26.70 -10.03
N LEU A 88 0.90 26.16 -8.98
CA LEU A 88 0.33 26.05 -7.63
C LEU A 88 1.13 26.88 -6.62
N GLU A 89 0.44 27.28 -5.55
CA GLU A 89 1.08 27.85 -4.37
C GLU A 89 2.10 26.88 -3.76
N GLU A 90 3.15 27.45 -3.16
CA GLU A 90 4.28 26.69 -2.64
C GLU A 90 3.88 25.60 -1.64
N ARG A 91 2.95 25.90 -0.72
CA ARG A 91 2.44 24.93 0.25
C ARG A 91 1.75 23.76 -0.43
N THR A 92 0.92 24.02 -1.45
CA THR A 92 0.18 23.00 -2.19
C THR A 92 1.13 22.13 -3.02
N ALA A 93 2.17 22.73 -3.61
CA ALA A 93 3.19 21.99 -4.35
C ALA A 93 3.94 20.96 -3.49
N TYR A 94 4.31 21.31 -2.25
CA TYR A 94 4.95 20.38 -1.33
C TYR A 94 4.01 19.29 -0.83
N LEU A 95 2.75 19.64 -0.50
CA LEU A 95 1.74 18.64 -0.12
C LEU A 95 1.50 17.63 -1.25
N LEU A 96 1.40 18.11 -2.50
CA LEU A 96 1.23 17.24 -3.66
C LEU A 96 2.42 16.29 -3.86
N ALA A 97 3.64 16.76 -3.63
CA ALA A 97 4.83 15.94 -3.74
C ALA A 97 4.90 14.86 -2.65
N LEU A 98 4.55 15.19 -1.40
CA LEU A 98 4.41 14.18 -0.35
C LEU A 98 3.32 13.16 -0.73
N SER A 99 2.17 13.64 -1.21
CA SER A 99 1.06 12.79 -1.65
C SER A 99 1.42 11.85 -2.81
N SER A 100 2.43 12.18 -3.61
CA SER A 100 2.85 11.36 -4.74
C SER A 100 3.56 10.07 -4.34
N GLY A 101 4.14 10.02 -3.13
CA GLY A 101 4.75 8.81 -2.59
C GLY A 101 3.90 8.14 -1.50
N THR A 102 3.05 8.89 -0.80
CA THR A 102 2.14 8.29 0.21
C THR A 102 1.05 7.47 -0.47
N ASN A 103 0.96 6.18 -0.15
CA ASN A 103 -0.05 5.31 -0.74
C ASN A 103 -0.49 4.24 0.26
N ASN A 104 -1.60 3.56 -0.03
CA ASN A 104 -2.13 2.54 0.88
C ASN A 104 -1.61 1.13 0.54
N TRP A 105 -0.31 0.99 0.26
CA TRP A 105 0.28 -0.33 -0.04
C TRP A 105 0.10 -1.32 1.12
N GLY A 106 0.07 -0.83 2.36
CA GLY A 106 -0.11 -1.66 3.56
C GLY A 106 -1.51 -2.27 3.69
N TYR A 107 -2.57 -1.44 3.77
CA TYR A 107 -3.92 -1.97 4.00
C TYR A 107 -4.63 -2.43 2.72
N PHE A 108 -4.33 -1.80 1.58
CA PHE A 108 -4.98 -2.14 0.31
C PHE A 108 -4.09 -3.02 -0.56
N GLY A 109 -2.80 -2.69 -0.63
CA GLY A 109 -1.84 -3.40 -1.47
C GLY A 109 -1.51 -4.82 -1.03
N ILE A 110 -1.30 -5.06 0.27
CA ILE A 110 -0.99 -6.41 0.80
C ILE A 110 -2.12 -7.42 0.52
N PRO A 111 -3.41 -7.12 0.78
CA PRO A 111 -4.50 -8.03 0.42
C PRO A 111 -4.54 -8.36 -1.08
N ILE A 112 -4.30 -7.37 -1.95
CA ILE A 112 -4.19 -7.59 -3.40
C ILE A 112 -3.00 -8.52 -3.70
N ALA A 113 -1.86 -8.29 -3.05
CA ALA A 113 -0.69 -9.11 -3.26
C ALA A 113 -0.94 -10.57 -2.86
N PHE A 114 -1.62 -10.81 -1.73
CA PHE A 114 -2.03 -12.16 -1.31
C PHE A 114 -3.04 -12.82 -2.23
N ALA A 115 -3.91 -12.04 -2.89
CA ALA A 115 -4.87 -12.57 -3.87
C ALA A 115 -4.19 -12.96 -5.20
N LEU A 116 -3.23 -12.15 -5.64
CA LEU A 116 -2.62 -12.27 -6.97
C LEU A 116 -1.37 -13.15 -7.04
N PHE A 117 -0.60 -13.19 -5.95
CA PHE A 117 0.77 -13.68 -5.99
C PHE A 117 1.00 -14.86 -5.06
N PRO A 118 1.96 -15.74 -5.40
CA PRO A 118 2.40 -16.78 -4.47
C PRO A 118 3.11 -16.16 -3.26
N PRO A 119 3.17 -16.87 -2.12
CA PRO A 119 3.68 -16.32 -0.85
C PRO A 119 5.07 -15.66 -0.92
N GLU A 120 5.95 -16.20 -1.76
CA GLU A 120 7.32 -15.69 -1.94
C GLU A 120 7.33 -14.29 -2.57
N MET A 121 6.40 -14.04 -3.50
CA MET A 121 6.25 -12.76 -4.17
C MET A 121 5.54 -11.72 -3.29
N VAL A 122 4.69 -12.15 -2.36
CA VAL A 122 4.09 -11.26 -1.35
C VAL A 122 5.15 -10.73 -0.39
N ALA A 123 6.11 -11.57 0.02
CA ALA A 123 7.22 -11.14 0.84
C ALA A 123 8.09 -10.08 0.11
N ALA A 124 8.36 -10.28 -1.18
CA ALA A 124 9.04 -9.30 -2.01
C ALA A 124 8.24 -7.98 -2.16
N TYR A 125 6.92 -8.06 -2.32
CA TYR A 125 6.03 -6.89 -2.36
C TYR A 125 6.14 -6.06 -1.08
N ILE A 126 6.12 -6.72 0.08
CA ILE A 126 6.27 -6.05 1.38
C ILE A 126 7.64 -5.37 1.50
N MET A 127 8.71 -6.01 1.03
CA MET A 127 10.07 -5.41 0.98
C MET A 127 10.15 -4.16 0.10
N VAL A 128 9.43 -4.15 -1.02
CA VAL A 128 9.30 -2.94 -1.85
C VAL A 128 8.52 -1.85 -1.09
N GLY A 129 7.42 -2.22 -0.44
CA GLY A 129 6.60 -1.29 0.32
C GLY A 129 7.34 -0.54 1.44
N PHE A 130 8.35 -1.17 2.05
CA PHE A 130 9.23 -0.51 3.02
C PHE A 130 9.91 0.75 2.50
N GLY A 131 10.31 0.78 1.23
CA GLY A 131 10.90 1.99 0.66
C GLY A 131 9.92 3.14 0.58
N MET A 132 8.64 2.84 0.32
CA MET A 132 7.57 3.83 0.37
C MET A 132 7.33 4.30 1.81
N MET A 133 7.31 3.38 2.79
CA MET A 133 7.17 3.75 4.21
C MET A 133 8.31 4.64 4.73
N LEU A 134 9.53 4.49 4.21
CA LEU A 134 10.64 5.39 4.54
C LEU A 134 10.49 6.79 3.93
N PHE A 135 9.74 6.91 2.83
CA PHE A 135 9.47 8.19 2.16
C PHE A 135 8.34 8.97 2.85
N GLU A 136 7.32 8.27 3.35
CA GLU A 136 6.18 8.85 4.09
C GLU A 136 6.60 9.52 5.41
#